data_AF-A0A853AWD2-F1
#
_entry.id   AF-A0A853AWD2-F1
#
_cell.length_a   1.000
_cell.length_b   1.000
_cell.length_c   1.000
_cell.angle_alpha   90.00
_cell.angle_beta   90.00
_cell.angle_gamma   90.00
#
_symmetry.space_group_name_H-M   'P 1'
#
loop_
_entity.id
_entity.type
_entity.pdbx_description
1 polymer ?
#
loop_
_entity_poly.entity_id
_entity_poly.type
_entity_poly.pdbx_seq_one_letter_code
_entity_poly.pdbx_strand_id
1 'polypeptide(L)'
;MAAGLGQSTNPKDLIPGEPESIANDLRELVSGIDQIGVTGDGLGALTPAQWSGAAAEAFRAAFGAEPPRWLETANLLGRGGQSLADFGDALTWAQSEAQRAIEMYTEAQAASRTAAAQYDEQSALAQAAGRILAPFQDPGASLAREAQSVLDYARSHVAEIGGLVAAAFDMEPDGEGGFTKDPQRQES
;
A
#
# COMPACT_ATOMS: atom_id res chain seq x y z
N MET A 1 12.37 9.74 3.42
CA MET A 1 11.76 10.23 2.15
C MET A 1 12.01 9.21 1.06
N ALA A 2 11.01 8.92 0.23
CA ALA A 2 11.14 7.98 -0.89
C ALA A 2 12.05 8.55 -2.00
N ALA A 3 12.78 7.68 -2.68
CA ALA A 3 13.72 8.07 -3.74
C ALA A 3 12.99 8.61 -4.99
N GLY A 4 13.63 9.51 -5.73
CA GLY A 4 13.15 9.97 -7.03
C GLY A 4 13.62 9.10 -8.20
N LEU A 5 13.02 9.31 -9.38
CA LEU A 5 13.52 8.70 -10.62
C LEU A 5 14.98 9.12 -10.87
N GLY A 6 15.82 8.14 -11.20
CA GLY A 6 17.26 8.34 -11.40
C GLY A 6 18.10 8.35 -10.12
N GLN A 7 17.49 8.26 -8.93
CA GLN A 7 18.21 8.11 -7.66
C GLN A 7 18.35 6.64 -7.24
N SER A 8 17.39 5.80 -7.63
CA SER A 8 17.43 4.35 -7.44
C SER A 8 16.82 3.63 -8.65
N THR A 9 17.23 2.38 -8.85
CA THR A 9 16.64 1.44 -9.80
C THR A 9 15.83 0.34 -9.09
N ASN A 10 15.66 0.43 -7.77
CA ASN A 10 14.82 -0.46 -6.99
C ASN A 10 13.43 0.18 -6.80
N PRO A 11 12.34 -0.45 -7.29
CA PRO A 11 10.99 0.08 -7.13
C PRO A 11 10.58 0.29 -5.66
N LYS A 12 11.06 -0.55 -4.74
CA LYS A 12 10.77 -0.44 -3.31
C LYS A 12 11.39 0.81 -2.67
N ASP A 13 12.43 1.39 -3.27
CA ASP A 13 13.01 2.66 -2.81
C ASP A 13 12.15 3.86 -3.24
N LEU A 14 11.43 3.73 -4.36
CA LEU A 14 10.54 4.77 -4.91
C LEU A 14 9.15 4.72 -4.27
N ILE A 15 8.67 3.52 -3.93
CA ILE A 15 7.41 3.25 -3.23
C ILE A 15 7.69 2.30 -2.05
N PRO A 16 8.01 2.87 -0.88
CA PRO A 16 8.31 2.09 0.32
C PRO A 16 7.13 1.22 0.75
N GLY A 17 7.42 -0.03 1.13
CA GLY A 17 6.44 -0.97 1.65
C GLY A 17 6.81 -2.43 1.38
N GLU A 18 6.28 -3.33 2.20
CA GLU A 18 6.47 -4.78 2.08
C GLU A 18 5.10 -5.47 1.97
N PRO A 19 4.52 -5.55 0.75
CA PRO A 19 3.24 -6.23 0.52
C PRO A 19 3.22 -7.67 1.03
N GLU A 20 4.37 -8.35 0.97
CA GLU A 20 4.49 -9.73 1.41
C GLU A 20 4.31 -9.88 2.93
N SER A 21 4.75 -8.89 3.71
CA SER A 21 4.52 -8.86 5.16
C SER A 21 3.04 -8.68 5.47
N ILE A 22 2.35 -7.75 4.78
CA ILE A 22 0.90 -7.55 4.93
C ILE A 22 0.15 -8.85 4.59
N ALA A 23 0.54 -9.53 3.52
CA ALA A 23 -0.07 -10.80 3.13
C ALA A 23 0.21 -11.96 4.11
N ASN A 24 1.35 -11.94 4.80
CA ASN A 24 1.65 -12.90 5.87
C ASN A 24 0.79 -12.61 7.11
N ASP A 25 0.75 -11.36 7.56
CA ASP A 25 -0.03 -10.93 8.73
C ASP A 25 -1.53 -11.20 8.53
N LEU A 26 -2.03 -11.00 7.31
CA LEU A 26 -3.40 -11.35 6.94
C LEU A 26 -3.69 -12.85 7.02
N ARG A 27 -2.74 -13.70 6.62
CA ARG A 27 -2.89 -15.15 6.75
C ARG A 27 -2.94 -15.58 8.22
N GLU A 28 -2.11 -14.97 9.07
CA GLU A 28 -2.13 -15.21 10.50
C GLU A 28 -3.45 -14.73 11.14
N LEU A 29 -3.93 -13.54 10.76
CA LEU A 29 -5.21 -13.00 11.20
C LEU A 29 -6.38 -13.92 10.86
N VAL A 30 -6.47 -14.38 9.60
CA VAL A 30 -7.50 -15.32 9.16
C VAL A 30 -7.42 -16.63 9.94
N SER A 31 -6.22 -17.19 10.13
CA SER A 31 -6.04 -18.41 10.91
C SER A 31 -6.47 -18.24 12.38
N GLY A 32 -6.21 -17.08 12.98
CA GLY A 32 -6.65 -16.75 14.34
C GLY A 32 -8.17 -16.64 14.44
N ILE A 33 -8.83 -16.00 13.47
CA ILE A 33 -10.30 -15.90 13.40
C ILE A 33 -10.93 -17.30 13.29
N ASP A 34 -10.38 -18.17 12.45
CA ASP A 34 -10.86 -19.55 12.30
C ASP A 34 -10.75 -20.34 13.61
N GLN A 35 -9.64 -20.19 14.35
CA GLN A 35 -9.46 -20.86 15.65
C GLN A 35 -10.44 -20.35 16.72
N ILE A 36 -10.74 -19.05 16.73
CA ILE A 36 -11.77 -18.46 17.59
C ILE A 36 -13.15 -19.02 17.22
N GLY A 37 -13.46 -19.11 15.92
CA GLY A 37 -14.69 -19.72 15.43
C GLY A 37 -14.86 -21.17 15.90
N VAL A 38 -13.83 -22.01 15.69
CA VAL A 38 -13.82 -23.42 16.14
C VAL A 38 -14.00 -23.53 17.66
N THR A 39 -13.35 -22.66 18.43
CA THR A 39 -13.47 -22.64 19.90
C THR A 39 -14.87 -22.20 20.32
N GLY A 40 -15.45 -21.20 19.65
CA GLY A 40 -16.80 -20.73 19.88
C GLY A 40 -17.86 -21.79 19.55
N ASP A 41 -17.72 -22.45 18.41
CA ASP A 41 -18.58 -23.57 18.01
C ASP A 41 -18.45 -24.75 18.96
N GLY A 42 -17.25 -25.07 19.44
CA GLY A 42 -17.01 -26.10 20.45
C GLY A 42 -17.67 -25.78 21.79
N LEU A 43 -17.55 -24.54 22.27
CA LEU A 43 -18.21 -24.07 23.48
C LEU A 43 -19.73 -24.00 23.32
N GLY A 44 -20.24 -23.66 22.14
CA GLY A 44 -21.66 -23.72 21.80
C GLY A 44 -22.19 -25.16 21.75
N ALA A 45 -21.42 -26.08 21.16
CA ALA A 45 -21.76 -27.50 21.04
C ALA A 45 -21.71 -28.27 22.38
N LEU A 46 -21.09 -27.70 23.42
CA LEU A 46 -21.25 -28.14 24.82
C LEU A 46 -22.69 -27.94 25.37
N THR A 47 -23.66 -27.59 24.52
CA THR A 47 -25.08 -27.80 24.78
C THR A 47 -25.62 -29.11 24.17
N PRO A 48 -25.39 -30.27 24.81
CA PRO A 48 -26.26 -31.42 24.62
C PRO A 48 -27.51 -31.25 25.51
N ALA A 49 -28.62 -31.87 25.11
CA ALA A 49 -29.86 -32.02 25.88
C ALA A 49 -29.71 -32.70 27.27
N GLN A 50 -28.46 -32.86 27.74
CA GLN A 50 -28.02 -33.60 28.91
C GLN A 50 -27.65 -32.68 30.09
N TRP A 51 -27.44 -31.36 29.87
CA TRP A 51 -27.08 -30.40 30.94
C TRP A 51 -28.20 -29.37 31.17
N SER A 52 -28.93 -29.54 32.29
CA SER A 52 -30.05 -28.67 32.69
C SER A 52 -30.02 -28.35 34.19
N GLY A 53 -30.74 -27.30 34.62
CA GLY A 53 -30.80 -26.85 36.02
C GLY A 53 -30.23 -25.45 36.25
N ALA A 54 -30.29 -24.96 37.49
CA ALA A 54 -29.96 -23.58 37.85
C ALA A 54 -28.53 -23.15 37.48
N ALA A 55 -27.56 -24.07 37.49
CA ALA A 55 -26.19 -23.81 37.05
C ALA A 55 -26.09 -23.60 35.53
N ALA A 56 -26.89 -24.33 34.74
CA ALA A 56 -26.96 -24.13 33.29
C ALA A 56 -27.67 -22.81 32.92
N GLU A 57 -28.66 -22.40 33.72
CA GLU A 57 -29.36 -21.12 33.56
C GLU A 57 -28.45 -19.92 33.92
N ALA A 58 -27.68 -20.02 35.01
CA ALA A 58 -26.71 -19.01 35.41
C ALA A 58 -25.54 -18.90 34.42
N PHE A 59 -25.07 -20.04 33.89
CA PHE A 59 -24.09 -20.06 32.80
C PHE A 59 -24.66 -19.37 31.56
N ARG A 60 -25.90 -19.70 31.13
CA ARG A 60 -26.56 -19.02 30.00
C ARG A 60 -26.77 -17.53 30.22
N ALA A 61 -27.08 -17.09 31.43
CA ALA A 61 -27.21 -15.67 31.77
C ALA A 61 -25.86 -14.93 31.76
N ALA A 62 -24.79 -15.58 32.22
CA ALA A 62 -23.44 -14.99 32.23
C ALA A 62 -22.78 -15.01 30.83
N PHE A 63 -23.01 -16.05 30.04
CA PHE A 63 -22.40 -16.27 28.73
C PHE A 63 -23.27 -15.81 27.56
N GLY A 64 -24.56 -15.53 27.74
CA GLY A 64 -25.49 -15.23 26.63
C GLY A 64 -25.14 -13.99 25.81
N ALA A 65 -24.40 -13.04 26.39
CA ALA A 65 -23.93 -11.83 25.70
C ALA A 65 -22.60 -12.02 24.96
N GLU A 66 -21.84 -13.08 25.25
CA GLU A 66 -20.49 -13.28 24.71
C GLU A 66 -20.50 -13.74 23.24
N PRO A 67 -21.35 -14.70 22.78
CA PRO A 67 -21.39 -15.09 21.38
C PRO A 67 -21.72 -13.94 20.41
N PRO A 68 -22.71 -13.06 20.67
CA PRO A 68 -22.93 -11.88 19.83
C PRO A 68 -21.73 -10.93 19.78
N ARG A 69 -21.02 -10.72 20.90
CA ARG A 69 -19.81 -9.87 20.95
C ARG A 69 -18.65 -10.48 20.18
N TRP A 70 -18.50 -11.80 20.19
CA TRP A 70 -17.47 -12.49 19.40
C TRP A 70 -17.75 -12.39 17.90
N LEU A 71 -19.00 -12.52 17.47
CA LEU A 71 -19.41 -12.33 16.08
C LEU A 71 -19.19 -10.87 15.62
N GLU A 72 -19.51 -9.90 16.46
CA GLU A 72 -19.23 -8.48 16.18
C GLU A 72 -17.71 -8.23 16.03
N THR A 73 -16.91 -8.80 16.91
CA THR A 73 -15.44 -8.71 16.86
C THR A 73 -14.89 -9.38 15.59
N ALA A 74 -15.38 -10.58 15.24
CA ALA A 74 -14.98 -11.27 14.01
C ALA A 74 -15.34 -10.46 12.74
N ASN A 75 -16.51 -9.82 12.71
CA ASN A 75 -16.90 -8.94 11.62
C ASN A 75 -16.01 -7.68 11.51
N LEU A 76 -15.61 -7.09 12.65
CA LEU A 76 -14.65 -5.98 12.68
C LEU A 76 -13.27 -6.40 12.17
N LEU A 77 -12.77 -7.55 12.62
CA LEU A 77 -11.50 -8.11 12.16
C LEU A 77 -11.54 -8.46 10.67
N GLY A 78 -12.65 -8.99 10.17
CA GLY A 78 -12.84 -9.28 8.75
C GLY A 78 -12.80 -8.03 7.87
N ARG A 79 -13.46 -6.94 8.29
CA ARG A 79 -13.42 -5.64 7.57
C ARG A 79 -12.03 -5.00 7.60
N GLY A 80 -11.36 -5.05 8.75
CA GLY A 80 -9.99 -4.58 8.89
C GLY A 80 -9.02 -5.39 8.01
N GLY A 81 -9.17 -6.71 8.00
CA GLY A 81 -8.41 -7.62 7.14
C GLY A 81 -8.61 -7.33 5.65
N GLN A 82 -9.86 -7.11 5.20
CA GLN A 82 -10.11 -6.73 3.81
C GLN A 82 -9.41 -5.40 3.45
N SER A 83 -9.50 -4.40 4.33
CA SER A 83 -8.86 -3.09 4.08
C SER A 83 -7.34 -3.21 3.97
N LEU A 84 -6.72 -4.02 4.83
CA LEU A 84 -5.28 -4.31 4.75
C LEU A 84 -4.91 -5.10 3.48
N ALA A 85 -5.77 -6.01 3.02
CA ALA A 85 -5.57 -6.73 1.76
C ALA A 85 -5.59 -5.75 0.57
N ASP A 86 -6.58 -4.86 0.51
CA ASP A 86 -6.70 -3.83 -0.53
C ASP A 86 -5.45 -2.92 -0.56
N PHE A 87 -4.88 -2.62 0.61
CA PHE A 87 -3.63 -1.86 0.72
C PHE A 87 -2.41 -2.64 0.23
N GLY A 88 -2.31 -3.94 0.53
CA GLY A 88 -1.26 -4.81 0.02
C GLY A 88 -1.29 -4.92 -1.51
N ASP A 89 -2.48 -5.03 -2.09
CA ASP A 89 -2.68 -5.04 -3.54
C ASP A 89 -2.28 -3.69 -4.17
N ALA A 90 -2.67 -2.57 -3.54
CA ALA A 90 -2.29 -1.24 -3.99
C ALA A 90 -0.77 -1.03 -3.99
N LEU A 91 -0.06 -1.47 -2.94
CA LEU A 91 1.39 -1.39 -2.88
C LEU A 91 2.06 -2.25 -3.97
N THR A 92 1.54 -3.47 -4.21
CA THR A 92 2.06 -4.36 -5.26
C THR A 92 1.91 -3.74 -6.65
N TRP A 93 0.72 -3.21 -6.95
CA TRP A 93 0.45 -2.50 -8.20
C TRP A 93 1.36 -1.27 -8.33
N ALA A 94 1.48 -0.46 -7.28
CA ALA A 94 2.27 0.75 -7.31
C ALA A 94 3.77 0.46 -7.52
N GLN A 95 4.32 -0.56 -6.87
CA GLN A 95 5.71 -0.99 -7.08
C GLN A 95 5.94 -1.48 -8.52
N SER A 96 4.92 -2.07 -9.16
CA SER A 96 4.97 -2.42 -10.59
C SER A 96 5.00 -1.17 -11.49
N GLU A 97 4.19 -0.15 -11.19
CA GLU A 97 4.23 1.13 -11.92
C GLU A 97 5.52 1.91 -11.67
N ALA A 98 6.12 1.81 -10.48
CA ALA A 98 7.43 2.39 -10.19
C ALA A 98 8.54 1.74 -11.04
N GLN A 99 8.51 0.42 -11.22
CA GLN A 99 9.42 -0.29 -12.14
C GLN A 99 9.25 0.23 -13.57
N ARG A 100 8.00 0.35 -14.05
CA ARG A 100 7.70 0.92 -15.37
C ARG A 100 8.22 2.35 -15.52
N ALA A 101 8.03 3.19 -14.51
CA ALA A 101 8.54 4.56 -14.50
C ALA A 101 10.07 4.61 -14.56
N ILE A 102 10.77 3.71 -13.85
CA ILE A 102 12.23 3.59 -13.93
C ILE A 102 12.68 3.25 -15.36
N GLU A 103 12.01 2.32 -16.02
CA GLU A 103 12.32 1.92 -17.40
C GLU A 103 12.11 3.08 -18.38
N MET A 104 10.96 3.73 -18.32
CA MET A 104 10.64 4.91 -19.15
C MET A 104 11.64 6.05 -18.92
N TYR A 105 11.99 6.34 -17.67
CA TYR A 105 12.96 7.38 -17.35
C TYR A 105 14.36 7.02 -17.85
N THR A 106 14.75 5.74 -17.76
CA THR A 106 16.05 5.27 -18.27
C THR A 106 16.13 5.41 -19.80
N GLU A 107 15.05 5.06 -20.50
CA GLU A 107 14.93 5.25 -21.95
C GLU A 107 15.00 6.74 -22.32
N ALA A 108 14.25 7.59 -21.61
CA ALA A 108 14.27 9.03 -21.80
C ALA A 108 15.69 9.60 -21.65
N GLN A 109 16.42 9.19 -20.62
CA GLN A 109 17.79 9.64 -20.38
C GLN A 109 18.76 9.14 -21.47
N ALA A 110 18.55 7.93 -22.00
CA ALA A 110 19.34 7.43 -23.12
C ALA A 110 19.10 8.28 -24.38
N ALA A 111 17.84 8.54 -24.73
CA ALA A 111 17.47 9.37 -25.87
C ALA A 111 18.03 10.79 -25.76
N SER A 112 17.93 11.39 -24.56
CA SER A 112 18.46 12.72 -24.27
C SER A 112 19.97 12.79 -24.47
N ARG A 113 20.72 11.81 -23.93
CA ARG A 113 22.18 11.73 -24.09
C ARG A 113 22.61 11.56 -25.53
N THR A 114 21.94 10.67 -26.29
CA THR A 114 22.26 10.44 -27.70
C THR A 114 22.00 11.70 -28.53
N ALA A 115 20.87 12.38 -28.30
CA ALA A 115 20.52 13.60 -29.02
C ALA A 115 21.48 14.75 -28.68
N ALA A 116 21.88 14.89 -27.41
CA ALA A 116 22.84 15.90 -26.98
C ALA A 116 24.20 15.70 -27.66
N ALA A 117 24.71 14.47 -27.71
CA ALA A 117 25.98 14.17 -28.39
C ALA A 117 25.94 14.53 -29.89
N GLN A 118 24.84 14.18 -30.58
CA GLN A 118 24.64 14.55 -31.99
C GLN A 118 24.53 16.05 -32.20
N TYR A 119 23.88 16.77 -31.27
CA TYR A 119 23.75 18.21 -31.33
C TYR A 119 25.11 18.89 -31.12
N ASP A 120 25.93 18.41 -30.19
CA ASP A 120 27.27 18.93 -29.94
C ASP A 120 28.18 18.79 -31.17
N GLU A 121 28.15 17.65 -31.85
CA GLU A 121 28.86 17.44 -33.12
C GLU A 121 28.40 18.42 -34.21
N GLN A 122 27.08 18.59 -34.37
CA GLN A 122 26.52 19.52 -35.36
C GLN A 122 26.84 20.98 -35.02
N SER A 123 26.83 21.33 -33.73
CA SER A 123 27.19 22.66 -33.24
C SER A 123 28.65 22.99 -33.57
N ALA A 124 29.58 22.05 -33.35
CA ALA A 124 30.98 22.23 -33.71
C ALA A 124 31.17 22.47 -35.22
N LEU A 125 30.48 21.70 -36.07
CA LEU A 125 30.52 21.87 -37.52
C LEU A 125 29.91 23.21 -37.97
N ALA A 126 28.78 23.60 -37.38
CA ALA A 126 28.11 24.85 -37.68
C ALA A 126 28.98 26.06 -37.30
N GLN A 127 29.62 26.03 -36.13
CA GLN A 127 30.55 27.06 -35.69
C GLN A 127 31.75 27.19 -36.64
N ALA A 128 32.37 26.07 -37.04
CA ALA A 128 33.47 26.08 -38.01
C ALA A 128 33.05 26.66 -39.38
N ALA A 129 31.78 26.49 -39.76
CA ALA A 129 31.22 27.01 -41.00
C ALA A 129 30.60 28.42 -40.88
N GLY A 130 30.67 29.06 -39.70
CA GLY A 130 30.03 30.36 -39.45
C GLY A 130 28.50 30.34 -39.55
N ARG A 131 27.87 29.19 -39.33
CA ARG A 131 26.40 28.99 -39.37
C ARG A 131 25.84 28.97 -37.95
N ILE A 132 24.60 29.44 -37.81
CA ILE A 132 23.84 29.35 -36.56
C ILE A 132 22.96 28.10 -36.61
N LEU A 133 23.08 27.25 -35.59
CA LEU A 133 22.22 26.09 -35.41
C LEU A 133 20.94 26.48 -34.65
N ALA A 134 19.82 25.82 -34.94
CA ALA A 134 18.61 25.98 -34.13
C ALA A 134 18.85 25.47 -32.70
N PRO A 135 18.14 25.98 -31.67
CA PRO A 135 18.29 25.52 -30.30
C PRO A 135 18.03 24.01 -30.15
N PHE A 136 18.79 23.35 -29.27
CA PHE A 136 18.59 21.94 -28.93
C PHE A 136 17.17 21.70 -28.40
N GLN A 137 16.51 20.68 -28.94
CA GLN A 137 15.25 20.16 -28.44
C GLN A 137 15.50 18.75 -27.95
N ASP A 138 15.31 18.53 -26.65
CA ASP A 138 15.52 17.23 -26.03
C ASP A 138 14.35 16.28 -26.35
N PRO A 139 14.57 15.21 -27.13
CA PRO A 139 13.52 14.24 -27.45
C PRO A 139 13.13 13.37 -26.26
N GLY A 140 13.98 13.22 -25.23
CA GLY A 140 13.67 12.43 -24.04
C GLY A 140 12.78 13.16 -23.04
N ALA A 141 12.68 14.49 -23.13
CA ALA A 141 12.00 15.31 -22.13
C ALA A 141 10.51 14.96 -21.95
N SER A 142 9.79 14.55 -22.99
CA SER A 142 8.38 14.14 -22.87
C SER A 142 8.25 12.82 -22.12
N LEU A 143 9.06 11.82 -22.46
CA LEU A 143 9.03 10.50 -21.83
C LEU A 143 9.47 10.57 -20.37
N ALA A 144 10.46 11.42 -20.04
CA ALA A 144 10.85 11.67 -18.65
C ALA A 144 9.71 12.26 -17.81
N ARG A 145 8.93 13.21 -18.37
CA ARG A 145 7.75 13.77 -17.70
C ARG A 145 6.63 12.74 -17.53
N GLU A 146 6.44 11.88 -18.53
CA GLU A 146 5.46 10.80 -18.46
C GLU A 146 5.83 9.80 -17.36
N ALA A 147 7.11 9.39 -17.30
CA ALA A 147 7.63 8.53 -16.23
C ALA A 147 7.38 9.11 -14.84
N GLN A 148 7.64 10.42 -14.66
CA GLN A 148 7.36 11.11 -13.40
C GLN A 148 5.86 11.10 -13.06
N SER A 149 4.99 11.31 -14.06
CA SER A 149 3.54 11.29 -13.88
C SER A 149 3.03 9.91 -13.45
N VAL A 150 3.59 8.83 -14.02
CA VAL A 150 3.28 7.45 -13.61
C VAL A 150 3.63 7.22 -12.14
N LEU A 151 4.84 7.62 -11.72
CA LEU A 151 5.27 7.47 -10.33
C LEU A 151 4.40 8.28 -9.36
N ASP A 152 4.08 9.53 -9.70
CA ASP A 152 3.28 10.41 -8.85
C ASP A 152 1.84 9.92 -8.71
N TYR A 153 1.26 9.37 -9.79
CA TYR A 153 -0.04 8.71 -9.73
C TYR A 153 -0.01 7.47 -8.82
N ALA A 154 1.01 6.62 -8.97
CA ALA A 154 1.17 5.43 -8.14
C ALA A 154 1.27 5.78 -6.65
N ARG A 155 2.04 6.82 -6.30
CA ARG A 155 2.14 7.32 -4.92
C ARG A 155 0.84 7.87 -4.38
N SER A 156 0.12 8.63 -5.20
CA SER A 156 -1.17 9.21 -4.80
C SER A 156 -2.20 8.13 -4.50
N HIS A 157 -2.25 7.08 -5.32
CA HIS A 157 -3.17 5.97 -5.13
C HIS A 157 -2.88 5.17 -3.85
N VAL A 158 -1.60 4.88 -3.55
CA VAL A 158 -1.22 4.23 -2.28
C VAL A 158 -1.58 5.11 -1.08
N ALA A 159 -1.34 6.42 -1.16
CA ALA A 159 -1.68 7.34 -0.08
C ALA A 159 -3.20 7.41 0.16
N GLU A 160 -4.00 7.41 -0.91
CA GLU A 160 -5.47 7.38 -0.82
C GLU A 160 -5.96 6.11 -0.11
N ILE A 161 -5.51 4.93 -0.55
CA ILE A 161 -5.91 3.65 0.05
C ILE A 161 -5.40 3.54 1.49
N GLY A 162 -4.17 3.98 1.76
CA GLY A 162 -3.62 4.06 3.12
C GLY A 162 -4.47 4.94 4.04
N GLY A 163 -4.94 6.09 3.55
CA GLY A 163 -5.84 6.97 4.30
C GLY A 163 -7.19 6.31 4.62
N LEU A 164 -7.75 5.54 3.69
CA LEU A 164 -8.99 4.77 3.93
C LEU A 164 -8.79 3.68 4.99
N VAL A 165 -7.67 2.97 4.93
CA VAL A 165 -7.31 1.94 5.93
C VAL A 165 -7.14 2.58 7.30
N ALA A 166 -6.41 3.69 7.39
CA ALA A 166 -6.20 4.40 8.64
C ALA A 166 -7.51 4.87 9.27
N ALA A 167 -8.41 5.44 8.46
CA ALA A 167 -9.75 5.81 8.92
C ALA A 167 -10.57 4.61 9.42
N ALA A 168 -10.44 3.43 8.80
CA ALA A 168 -11.11 2.21 9.25
C ALA A 168 -10.61 1.70 10.62
N PHE A 169 -9.40 2.08 11.02
CA PHE A 169 -8.78 1.69 12.29
C PHE A 169 -8.66 2.84 13.32
N ASP A 170 -9.32 3.99 13.08
CA ASP A 170 -9.18 5.22 13.88
C ASP A 170 -7.72 5.66 14.06
N MET A 171 -6.93 5.55 12.98
CA MET A 171 -5.53 5.99 12.94
C MET A 171 -5.42 7.25 12.06
N GLU A 172 -4.54 8.17 12.46
CA GLU A 172 -4.21 9.38 11.69
C GLU A 172 -2.82 9.25 11.04
N PRO A 173 -2.60 9.88 9.86
CA PRO A 173 -1.28 9.91 9.23
C PRO A 173 -0.26 10.65 10.11
N ASP A 174 0.93 10.08 10.30
CA ASP A 174 1.98 10.67 11.14
C ASP A 174 2.89 11.68 10.42
N GLY A 175 2.73 11.83 9.10
CA GLY A 175 3.53 12.73 8.26
C GLY A 175 4.89 12.17 7.82
N GLU A 176 5.29 10.99 8.27
CA GLU A 176 6.52 10.30 7.85
C GLU A 176 6.24 9.11 6.91
N GLY A 177 4.96 8.85 6.63
CA GLY A 177 4.51 7.72 5.81
C GLY A 177 3.98 6.54 6.64
N GLY A 178 3.75 6.73 7.95
CA GLY A 178 3.09 5.80 8.85
C GLY A 178 1.77 6.35 9.41
N PHE A 179 1.20 5.62 10.38
CA PHE A 179 -0.09 5.94 11.01
C PHE A 179 -0.03 5.75 12.53
N THR A 180 -0.71 6.62 13.29
CA THR A 180 -0.76 6.58 14.76
C THR A 180 -2.19 6.68 15.28
N LYS A 181 -2.50 6.10 16.44
CA LYS A 181 -3.83 6.27 17.08
C LYS A 181 -3.92 7.63 17.78
N ASP A 182 -5.07 8.30 17.65
CA ASP A 182 -5.37 9.55 18.37
C ASP A 182 -5.29 9.34 19.90
N PRO A 183 -4.34 9.96 20.61
CA PRO A 183 -4.21 9.84 22.05
C PRO A 183 -5.28 10.59 22.85
N GLN A 184 -6.13 11.43 22.23
CA GLN A 184 -7.07 12.32 22.92
C GLN A 184 -8.49 11.74 23.10
N ARG A 185 -8.82 10.57 22.54
CA ARG A 185 -10.19 10.01 22.55
C ARG A 185 -10.33 8.64 23.25
N GLN A 186 -9.42 8.30 24.17
CA GLN A 186 -9.57 7.13 25.06
C GLN A 186 -10.33 7.41 26.37
N GLU A 187 -10.72 8.65 26.63
CA GLU A 187 -11.51 9.01 27.81
C GLU A 187 -12.87 9.58 27.39
N SER A 188 -13.86 8.72 27.12
CA SER A 188 -15.30 9.06 27.12
C SER A 188 -16.15 7.82 27.30
#